data_AF-A0A9D3LQX3-F1
#
_entry.id   AF-A0A9D3LQX3-F1
#
_cell.length_a   1.000
_cell.length_b   1.000
_cell.length_c   1.000
_cell.angle_alpha   90.00
_cell.angle_beta   90.00
_cell.angle_gamma   90.00
#
_symmetry.space_group_name_H-M   'P 1'
#
loop_
_entity.id
_entity.type
_entity.pdbx_description
1 polymer ?
#
loop_
_entity_poly.entity_id
_entity_poly.type
_entity_poly.pdbx_seq_one_letter_code
_entity_poly.pdbx_strand_id
1 'polypeptide(L)'
;MSGQSAALEEPGEHKEALSFRVLLQDGNIIEARRVVMATGPTRAQMANIPAWVSAITESYPEDRLQHTVQLMHQQAHSWQQEAGTLQQEEGSQQRQEGRKKQEAGTQEQESRPNSPASPLVCHTGERMLVIGGGLTSAHIISIALQRGASHVTWIMRKHLQLKQFDVGDVESLVGRYSHVEHGIQMDGRAYLRQFYNERSLTRRLAMIRQARKGGAVTPEAYAQLLPYIQNGQLAVKPYCQVSEAKWCYRNQAWSISLSSGERWTGDRIWLATGCKLDVKQDPLLADVIKEFPIQVLDGWPCLSDSLQWAPGCPLYLMGQYSALQIGPHAVNLAGGQASSMRIAKDILSWHRGVREGRRAERTRTEEYIQQMHGLMWL
;
A
#
# COMPACT_ATOMS: atom_id res chain seq x y z
N MET A 1 23.31 21.02 -48.62
CA MET A 1 21.89 20.73 -48.92
C MET A 1 21.69 19.26 -48.61
N SER A 2 20.93 18.80 -47.63
CA SER A 2 19.67 19.26 -47.06
C SER A 2 19.63 18.89 -45.57
N GLY A 3 19.53 19.88 -44.68
CA GLY A 3 19.21 19.65 -43.27
C GLY A 3 17.71 19.47 -43.13
N GLN A 4 17.28 18.33 -42.58
CA GLN A 4 15.91 18.13 -42.13
C GLN A 4 15.73 18.91 -40.83
N SER A 5 14.96 20.00 -40.93
CA SER A 5 14.44 20.75 -39.80
C SER A 5 13.49 19.84 -39.02
N ALA A 6 13.82 19.56 -37.76
CA ALA A 6 12.88 19.01 -36.81
C ALA A 6 11.80 20.07 -36.58
N ALA A 7 10.59 19.79 -37.06
CA ALA A 7 9.43 20.62 -36.81
C ALA A 7 9.21 20.72 -35.29
N LEU A 8 9.34 21.94 -34.78
CA LEU A 8 8.87 22.31 -33.45
C LEU A 8 7.35 22.14 -33.46
N GLU A 9 6.83 21.18 -32.70
CA GLU A 9 5.41 21.10 -32.39
C GLU A 9 4.98 22.42 -31.74
N GLU A 10 3.94 23.05 -32.29
CA GLU A 10 3.36 24.26 -31.72
C GLU A 10 2.85 24.00 -30.29
N PRO A 11 2.90 24.99 -29.38
CA PRO A 11 2.35 24.84 -28.04
C PRO A 11 0.82 24.71 -28.15
N GLY A 12 0.33 23.47 -28.06
CA GLY A 12 -1.10 23.18 -28.04
C GLY A 12 -1.82 23.98 -26.94
N GLU A 13 -3.07 24.37 -27.22
CA GLU A 13 -3.94 25.08 -26.29
C GLU A 13 -3.78 24.55 -24.85
N HIS A 14 -3.52 25.46 -23.91
CA HIS A 14 -3.39 25.11 -22.50
C HIS A 14 -4.73 24.57 -21.98
N LYS A 15 -4.88 23.25 -22.02
CA LYS A 15 -6.04 22.54 -21.47
C LYS A 15 -6.11 22.75 -19.96
N GLU A 16 -7.29 23.12 -19.48
CA GLU A 16 -7.56 23.33 -18.06
C GLU A 16 -8.79 22.53 -17.63
N ALA A 17 -8.65 21.74 -16.56
CA ALA A 17 -9.75 21.01 -15.95
C ALA A 17 -10.51 21.93 -14.99
N LEU A 18 -11.78 22.18 -15.32
CA LEU A 18 -12.67 23.01 -14.50
C LEU A 18 -13.14 22.27 -13.23
N SER A 19 -13.44 20.98 -13.36
CA SER A 19 -13.86 20.12 -12.27
C SER A 19 -13.60 18.64 -12.58
N PHE A 20 -13.62 17.83 -11.52
CA PHE A 20 -13.57 16.38 -11.55
C PHE A 20 -14.91 15.84 -11.07
N ARG A 21 -15.47 14.86 -11.80
CA ARG A 21 -16.61 14.07 -11.34
C ARG A 21 -16.07 12.78 -10.71
N VAL A 22 -16.18 12.68 -9.39
CA VAL A 22 -15.69 11.53 -8.62
C VAL A 22 -16.87 10.61 -8.33
N LEU A 23 -16.89 9.43 -8.97
CA LEU A 23 -17.86 8.38 -8.69
C LEU A 23 -17.48 7.66 -7.41
N LEU A 24 -18.36 7.73 -6.41
CA LEU A 24 -18.24 7.02 -5.16
C LEU A 24 -18.76 5.58 -5.28
N GLN A 25 -18.38 4.75 -4.30
CA GLN A 25 -18.73 3.33 -4.27
C GLN A 25 -20.24 3.07 -4.14
N ASP A 26 -21.00 4.02 -3.57
CA ASP A 26 -22.47 3.99 -3.46
C ASP A 26 -23.19 4.46 -4.75
N GLY A 27 -22.43 4.82 -5.79
CA GLY A 27 -22.95 5.33 -7.06
C GLY A 27 -23.14 6.85 -7.08
N ASN A 28 -22.95 7.55 -5.97
CA ASN A 28 -23.05 9.01 -5.94
C ASN A 28 -21.88 9.66 -6.68
N ILE A 29 -22.13 10.82 -7.28
CA ILE A 29 -21.10 11.59 -7.98
C ILE A 29 -20.86 12.89 -7.22
N ILE A 30 -19.61 13.11 -6.81
CA ILE A 30 -19.17 14.39 -6.24
C ILE A 30 -18.45 15.19 -7.32
N GLU A 31 -18.81 16.46 -7.48
CA GLU A 31 -18.05 17.39 -8.29
C GLU A 31 -17.02 18.13 -7.43
N ALA A 32 -15.76 18.07 -7.81
CA ALA A 32 -14.66 18.69 -7.09
C ALA A 32 -13.79 19.52 -8.04
N ARG A 33 -13.51 20.77 -7.68
CA ARG A 33 -12.57 21.61 -8.45
C ARG A 33 -11.12 21.20 -8.29
N ARG A 34 -10.78 20.56 -7.17
CA ARG A 34 -9.44 20.06 -6.86
C ARG A 34 -9.57 18.72 -6.17
N VAL A 35 -8.66 17.80 -6.46
CA VAL A 35 -8.63 16.47 -5.86
C VAL A 35 -7.25 16.21 -5.29
N VAL A 36 -7.19 15.70 -4.05
CA VAL A 36 -5.96 15.17 -3.46
C VAL A 36 -6.15 13.67 -3.31
N MET A 37 -5.36 12.89 -4.04
CA MET A 37 -5.43 11.43 -4.03
C MET A 37 -4.32 10.87 -3.15
N ALA A 38 -4.73 10.27 -2.02
CA ALA A 38 -3.86 9.67 -1.01
C ALA A 38 -3.93 8.14 -1.03
N THR A 39 -3.81 7.55 -2.22
CA THR A 39 -3.89 6.11 -2.40
C THR A 39 -2.51 5.50 -2.63
N GLY A 40 -2.38 4.21 -2.32
CA GLY A 40 -1.20 3.41 -2.65
C GLY A 40 -1.54 2.31 -3.67
N PRO A 41 -0.54 1.52 -4.11
CA PRO A 41 -0.77 0.38 -4.98
C PRO A 41 -1.46 -0.74 -4.20
N THR A 42 -2.77 -0.64 -4.06
CA THR A 42 -3.61 -1.63 -3.38
C THR A 42 -4.52 -2.36 -4.35
N ARG A 43 -4.30 -2.23 -5.67
CA ARG A 43 -5.15 -2.89 -6.69
C ARG A 43 -4.61 -4.27 -7.05
N ALA A 44 -5.52 -5.19 -7.39
CA ALA A 44 -5.18 -6.55 -7.79
C ALA A 44 -4.19 -6.62 -8.95
N GLN A 45 -4.34 -5.71 -9.93
CA GLN A 45 -3.45 -5.60 -11.10
C GLN A 45 -2.00 -5.24 -10.73
N MET A 46 -1.82 -4.55 -9.59
CA MET A 46 -0.50 -4.17 -9.10
C MET A 46 0.13 -5.23 -8.20
N ALA A 47 -0.53 -6.35 -7.93
CA ALA A 47 0.00 -7.41 -7.08
C ALA A 47 1.28 -8.00 -7.69
N ASN A 48 2.30 -8.21 -6.86
CA ASN A 48 3.52 -8.87 -7.29
C ASN A 48 3.30 -10.39 -7.25
N ILE A 49 2.76 -10.94 -8.34
CA ILE A 49 2.50 -12.38 -8.47
C ILE A 49 3.79 -13.11 -8.88
N PRO A 50 4.27 -14.08 -8.09
CA PRO A 50 5.42 -14.89 -8.47
C PRO A 50 5.17 -15.69 -9.76
N ALA A 51 6.20 -15.84 -10.60
CA ALA A 51 6.07 -16.51 -11.90
C ALA A 51 5.56 -17.96 -11.83
N TRP A 52 5.87 -18.69 -10.76
CA TRP A 52 5.39 -20.06 -10.57
C TRP A 52 3.86 -20.15 -10.42
N VAL A 53 3.19 -19.08 -10.00
CA VAL A 53 1.71 -19.05 -9.89
C VAL A 53 1.10 -19.13 -11.30
N SER A 54 1.63 -18.37 -12.24
CA SER A 54 1.21 -18.41 -13.65
C SER A 54 1.59 -19.72 -14.36
N ALA A 55 2.49 -20.52 -13.77
CA ALA A 55 2.91 -21.81 -14.30
C ALA A 55 2.01 -22.97 -13.83
N ILE A 56 1.07 -22.74 -12.91
CA ILE A 56 0.10 -23.75 -12.49
C ILE A 56 -0.87 -23.99 -13.65
N THR A 57 -0.92 -25.22 -14.14
CA THR A 57 -1.74 -25.59 -15.31
C THR A 57 -3.09 -26.17 -14.92
N GLU A 58 -3.16 -26.73 -13.73
CA GLU A 58 -4.33 -27.36 -13.16
C GLU A 58 -5.27 -26.30 -12.59
N SER A 59 -6.57 -26.57 -12.64
CA SER A 59 -7.53 -25.75 -11.90
C SER A 59 -7.38 -25.99 -10.39
N TYR A 60 -7.77 -25.01 -9.59
CA TYR A 60 -7.82 -25.08 -8.14
C TYR A 60 -8.87 -24.10 -7.62
N PRO A 61 -9.45 -24.32 -6.43
CA PRO A 61 -10.41 -23.38 -5.86
C PRO A 61 -9.75 -22.02 -5.54
N GLU A 62 -10.40 -20.92 -5.90
CA GLU A 62 -9.83 -19.56 -5.82
C GLU A 62 -9.43 -19.16 -4.40
N ASP A 63 -10.09 -19.70 -3.37
CA ASP A 63 -9.77 -19.43 -1.97
C ASP A 63 -8.49 -20.13 -1.48
N ARG A 64 -7.93 -21.07 -2.26
CA ARG A 64 -6.77 -21.89 -1.86
C ARG A 64 -5.42 -21.24 -2.15
N LEU A 65 -5.37 -20.26 -3.04
CA LEU A 65 -4.18 -19.43 -3.31
C LEU A 65 -4.63 -18.01 -3.58
N GLN A 66 -4.29 -17.11 -2.65
CA GLN A 66 -4.72 -15.71 -2.72
C GLN A 66 -3.55 -14.77 -2.44
N HIS A 67 -3.61 -13.56 -3.02
CA HIS A 67 -2.72 -12.48 -2.65
C HIS A 67 -3.36 -11.66 -1.53
N THR A 68 -2.56 -11.03 -0.67
CA THR A 68 -3.11 -10.27 0.47
C THR A 68 -3.86 -9.01 0.04
N VAL A 69 -3.76 -8.62 -1.23
CA VAL A 69 -4.50 -7.49 -1.79
C VAL A 69 -6.00 -7.79 -1.88
N GLN A 70 -6.41 -9.06 -2.05
CA GLN A 70 -7.81 -9.48 -2.04
C GLN A 70 -8.49 -9.15 -0.70
N LEU A 71 -7.77 -9.31 0.43
CA LEU A 71 -8.32 -9.00 1.76
C LEU A 71 -8.63 -7.51 1.93
N MET A 72 -7.86 -6.64 1.28
CA MET A 72 -8.09 -5.19 1.32
C MET A 72 -9.39 -4.80 0.60
N HIS A 73 -9.77 -5.52 -0.46
CA HIS A 73 -11.00 -5.25 -1.21
C HIS A 73 -12.23 -5.95 -0.61
N GLN A 74 -12.07 -7.12 0.00
CA GLN A 74 -13.19 -7.84 0.62
C GLN A 74 -13.78 -7.11 1.84
N GLN A 75 -12.95 -6.42 2.63
CA GLN A 75 -13.46 -5.56 3.71
C GLN A 75 -14.33 -4.43 3.17
N ALA A 76 -13.98 -3.83 2.02
CA ALA A 76 -14.76 -2.74 1.44
C ALA A 76 -16.17 -3.16 0.99
N HIS A 77 -16.40 -4.45 0.72
CA HIS A 77 -17.72 -4.99 0.37
C HIS A 77 -18.56 -5.38 1.59
N SER A 78 -17.96 -5.77 2.73
CA SER A 78 -18.72 -6.11 3.94
C SER A 78 -19.41 -4.89 4.56
N TRP A 79 -18.77 -3.71 4.52
CA TRP A 79 -19.38 -2.45 4.96
C TRP A 79 -20.59 -2.02 4.11
N GLN A 80 -20.66 -2.44 2.83
CA GLN A 80 -21.80 -2.13 1.95
C GLN A 80 -23.06 -2.90 2.32
N GLN A 81 -22.91 -4.15 2.76
CA GLN A 81 -24.05 -4.93 3.21
C GLN A 81 -24.61 -4.30 4.49
N GLU A 82 -23.77 -3.91 5.45
CA GLU A 82 -24.21 -3.25 6.69
C GLU A 82 -24.98 -1.93 6.44
N ALA A 83 -24.50 -1.06 5.54
CA ALA A 83 -25.18 0.21 5.24
C ALA A 83 -26.53 0.01 4.52
N GLY A 84 -26.64 -1.03 3.69
CA GLY A 84 -27.88 -1.41 3.01
C GLY A 84 -28.93 -2.03 3.94
N THR A 85 -28.50 -2.81 4.94
CA THR A 85 -29.41 -3.43 5.93
C THR A 85 -29.95 -2.39 6.92
N LEU A 86 -29.12 -1.42 7.35
CA LEU A 86 -29.55 -0.35 8.25
C LEU A 86 -30.64 0.55 7.63
N GLN A 87 -30.58 0.82 6.32
CA GLN A 87 -31.64 1.57 5.62
C GLN A 87 -32.94 0.78 5.44
N GLN A 88 -32.89 -0.56 5.40
CA GLN A 88 -34.09 -1.41 5.35
C GLN A 88 -34.73 -1.60 6.74
N GLU A 89 -33.94 -1.62 7.81
CA GLU A 89 -34.44 -1.69 9.20
C GLU A 89 -35.08 -0.36 9.64
N GLU A 90 -34.53 0.79 9.26
CA GLU A 90 -35.16 2.10 9.54
C GLU A 90 -36.49 2.28 8.77
N GLY A 91 -36.61 1.72 7.56
CA GLY A 91 -37.84 1.74 6.76
C GLY A 91 -38.96 0.82 7.27
N SER A 92 -38.63 -0.17 8.09
CA SER A 92 -39.58 -1.14 8.64
C SER A 92 -39.98 -0.84 10.10
N GLN A 93 -39.13 -0.12 10.86
CA GLN A 93 -39.45 0.32 12.23
C GLN A 93 -40.44 1.49 12.31
N GLN A 94 -40.64 2.28 11.24
CA GLN A 94 -41.64 3.36 11.23
C GLN A 94 -43.11 2.90 11.07
N ARG A 95 -43.41 1.59 11.01
CA ARG A 95 -44.80 1.08 10.87
C ARG A 95 -45.37 0.35 12.09
N GLN A 96 -44.65 0.22 13.20
CA GLN A 96 -45.17 -0.45 14.40
C GLN A 96 -44.75 0.22 15.73
N GLU A 97 -44.83 1.54 15.84
CA GLU A 97 -44.91 2.19 17.16
C GLU A 97 -46.33 2.61 17.46
N GLY A 98 -47.10 1.62 17.90
CA GLY A 98 -48.42 1.81 18.46
C GLY A 98 -48.78 0.60 19.29
N ARG A 99 -48.57 0.71 20.62
CA ARG A 99 -49.33 0.06 21.71
C ARG A 99 -48.52 -0.85 22.66
N LYS A 100 -48.24 -0.24 23.81
CA LYS A 100 -48.34 -0.76 25.20
C LYS A 100 -47.10 -1.32 25.93
N LYS A 101 -47.05 -0.84 27.18
CA LYS A 101 -46.15 -1.07 28.31
C LYS A 101 -46.35 -2.42 29.00
N GLN A 102 -45.27 -2.80 29.71
CA GLN A 102 -45.17 -3.59 30.95
C GLN A 102 -45.46 -5.08 30.89
N GLU A 103 -44.43 -5.90 31.14
CA GLU A 103 -44.31 -6.76 32.34
C GLU A 103 -42.94 -7.45 32.42
N ALA A 104 -42.57 -7.86 33.63
CA ALA A 104 -41.29 -8.44 34.02
C ALA A 104 -41.19 -9.93 33.67
N GLY A 105 -39.97 -10.45 33.43
CA GLY A 105 -39.72 -11.88 33.33
C GLY A 105 -38.30 -12.24 32.87
N THR A 106 -37.65 -13.07 33.67
CA THR A 106 -36.39 -13.79 33.48
C THR A 106 -36.24 -14.41 32.09
N GLN A 107 -35.09 -14.29 31.42
CA GLN A 107 -34.65 -15.29 30.43
C GLN A 107 -33.18 -15.17 29.99
N GLU A 108 -32.65 -16.38 29.79
CA GLU A 108 -31.43 -16.87 29.18
C GLU A 108 -30.71 -15.95 28.17
N GLN A 109 -29.38 -15.95 28.25
CA GLN A 109 -28.49 -15.37 27.24
C GLN A 109 -28.57 -16.18 25.95
N GLU A 110 -29.58 -15.89 25.12
CA GLU A 110 -29.58 -16.22 23.71
C GLU A 110 -28.45 -15.47 22.99
N SER A 111 -27.58 -16.27 22.39
CA SER A 111 -26.54 -15.90 21.45
C SER A 111 -27.08 -15.00 20.34
N ARG A 112 -26.60 -13.76 20.26
CA ARG A 112 -26.79 -12.92 19.08
C ARG A 112 -25.99 -13.48 17.90
N PRO A 113 -26.60 -13.80 16.74
CA PRO A 113 -25.84 -14.10 15.54
C PRO A 113 -25.57 -12.84 14.71
N ASN A 114 -24.50 -12.90 13.93
CA ASN A 114 -24.15 -12.06 12.77
C ASN A 114 -23.55 -10.68 13.06
N SER A 115 -22.29 -10.67 13.51
CA SER A 115 -21.31 -9.74 12.93
C SER A 115 -20.89 -10.24 11.55
N PRO A 116 -20.67 -9.38 10.53
CA PRO A 116 -20.24 -9.84 9.22
C PRO A 116 -18.93 -10.61 9.35
N ALA A 117 -18.87 -11.77 8.70
CA ALA A 117 -17.69 -12.61 8.72
C ALA A 117 -16.50 -11.81 8.20
N SER A 118 -15.56 -11.48 9.10
CA SER A 118 -14.26 -10.93 8.71
C SER A 118 -13.68 -11.79 7.59
N PRO A 119 -13.01 -11.20 6.58
CA PRO A 119 -12.54 -11.96 5.42
C PRO A 119 -11.75 -13.18 5.91
N LEU A 120 -12.10 -14.33 5.37
CA LEU A 120 -11.62 -15.62 5.87
C LEU A 120 -10.14 -15.79 5.52
N VAL A 121 -9.27 -15.62 6.51
CA VAL A 121 -7.83 -15.88 6.34
C VAL A 121 -7.55 -17.39 6.31
N CYS A 122 -8.27 -18.18 7.10
CA CYS A 122 -8.19 -19.63 7.15
C CYS A 122 -9.41 -20.24 7.87
N HIS A 123 -9.61 -21.55 7.70
CA HIS A 123 -10.46 -22.36 8.57
C HIS A 123 -9.65 -22.96 9.72
N THR A 124 -10.33 -23.29 10.82
CA THR A 124 -9.74 -24.01 11.95
C THR A 124 -9.12 -25.33 11.48
N GLY A 125 -7.91 -25.61 11.93
CA GLY A 125 -7.17 -26.83 11.61
C GLY A 125 -6.35 -26.78 10.32
N GLU A 126 -6.46 -25.73 9.50
CA GLU A 126 -5.72 -25.66 8.23
C GLU A 126 -4.22 -25.47 8.41
N ARG A 127 -3.46 -26.05 7.48
CA ARG A 127 -2.02 -25.86 7.29
C ARG A 127 -1.79 -24.86 6.16
N MET A 128 -1.02 -23.82 6.45
CA MET A 128 -0.88 -22.68 5.54
C MET A 128 0.57 -22.42 5.15
N LEU A 129 0.76 -21.95 3.93
CA LEU A 129 2.02 -21.38 3.45
C LEU A 129 1.85 -19.88 3.25
N VAL A 130 2.66 -19.07 3.93
CA VAL A 130 2.68 -17.61 3.77
C VAL A 130 3.99 -17.22 3.12
N ILE A 131 3.90 -16.46 2.02
CA ILE A 131 5.05 -16.08 1.18
C ILE A 131 5.26 -14.58 1.24
N GLY A 132 6.44 -14.15 1.69
CA GLY A 132 6.79 -12.73 1.82
C GLY A 132 7.51 -12.47 3.14
N GLY A 133 8.40 -11.48 3.20
CA GLY A 133 9.21 -11.19 4.40
C GLY A 133 8.86 -9.86 5.08
N GLY A 134 7.65 -9.34 4.86
CA GLY A 134 7.23 -8.01 5.34
C GLY A 134 6.16 -8.04 6.43
N LEU A 135 5.77 -6.86 6.90
CA LEU A 135 4.78 -6.70 7.97
C LEU A 135 3.42 -7.34 7.62
N THR A 136 2.99 -7.24 6.35
CA THR A 136 1.75 -7.87 5.89
C THR A 136 1.76 -9.39 6.09
N SER A 137 2.87 -10.08 5.78
CA SER A 137 2.98 -11.52 6.06
C SER A 137 2.86 -11.82 7.55
N ALA A 138 3.55 -11.04 8.41
CA ALA A 138 3.49 -11.24 9.85
C ALA A 138 2.06 -11.10 10.42
N HIS A 139 1.31 -10.10 9.95
CA HIS A 139 -0.10 -9.93 10.35
C HIS A 139 -1.00 -11.08 9.89
N ILE A 140 -0.85 -11.55 8.65
CA ILE A 140 -1.64 -12.68 8.15
C ILE A 140 -1.36 -13.95 8.94
N ILE A 141 -0.11 -14.20 9.28
CA ILE A 141 0.29 -15.34 10.10
C ILE A 141 -0.34 -15.24 11.51
N SER A 142 -0.25 -14.06 12.13
CA SER A 142 -0.85 -13.81 13.45
C SER A 142 -2.35 -14.06 13.43
N ILE A 143 -3.07 -13.50 12.44
CA ILE A 143 -4.51 -13.69 12.28
C ILE A 143 -4.85 -15.17 12.04
N ALA A 144 -4.10 -15.86 11.19
CA ALA A 144 -4.32 -17.27 10.90
C ALA A 144 -4.18 -18.16 12.16
N LEU A 145 -3.11 -17.96 12.92
CA LEU A 145 -2.84 -18.72 14.14
C LEU A 145 -3.88 -18.43 15.23
N GLN A 146 -4.28 -17.17 15.39
CA GLN A 146 -5.37 -16.78 16.31
C GLN A 146 -6.73 -17.37 15.90
N ARG A 147 -6.95 -17.60 14.60
CA ARG A 147 -8.16 -18.26 14.07
C ARG A 147 -8.06 -19.78 14.01
N GLY A 148 -7.02 -20.36 14.61
CA GLY A 148 -6.92 -21.80 14.79
C GLY A 148 -6.30 -22.56 13.62
N ALA A 149 -5.51 -21.91 12.75
CA ALA A 149 -4.63 -22.64 11.84
C ALA A 149 -3.76 -23.62 12.64
N SER A 150 -3.69 -24.88 12.18
CA SER A 150 -2.93 -25.92 12.89
C SER A 150 -1.43 -25.70 12.78
N HIS A 151 -0.97 -25.22 11.62
CA HIS A 151 0.43 -24.92 11.35
C HIS A 151 0.58 -23.89 10.23
N VAL A 152 1.54 -22.98 10.38
CA VAL A 152 1.87 -22.01 9.34
C VAL A 152 3.36 -22.13 8.99
N THR A 153 3.66 -22.28 7.71
CA THR A 153 5.02 -22.21 7.18
C THR A 153 5.22 -20.85 6.52
N TRP A 154 6.20 -20.10 7.00
CA TRP A 154 6.50 -18.75 6.54
C TRP A 154 7.80 -18.74 5.74
N ILE A 155 7.70 -18.58 4.41
CA ILE A 155 8.86 -18.57 3.52
C ILE A 155 9.18 -17.18 3.00
N MET A 156 10.47 -16.92 2.80
CA MET A 156 10.96 -15.64 2.28
C MET A 156 12.30 -15.81 1.56
N ARG A 157 12.50 -15.02 0.50
CA ARG A 157 13.68 -15.08 -0.37
C ARG A 157 14.99 -14.51 0.21
N LYS A 158 14.94 -13.90 1.40
CA LYS A 158 16.06 -13.25 2.10
C LYS A 158 16.02 -13.61 3.59
N HIS A 159 16.88 -13.01 4.42
CA HIS A 159 16.68 -13.01 5.86
C HIS A 159 15.39 -12.29 6.26
N LEU A 160 14.84 -12.66 7.42
CA LEU A 160 13.83 -11.87 8.12
C LEU A 160 14.47 -10.58 8.62
N GLN A 161 13.95 -9.43 8.17
CA GLN A 161 14.47 -8.12 8.57
C GLN A 161 13.59 -7.55 9.68
N LEU A 162 14.16 -7.40 10.88
CA LEU A 162 13.49 -6.74 12.00
C LEU A 162 13.83 -5.25 12.01
N LYS A 163 12.88 -4.41 11.59
CA LYS A 163 13.06 -2.96 11.50
C LYS A 163 11.75 -2.25 11.74
N GLN A 164 11.82 -1.06 12.31
CA GLN A 164 10.64 -0.22 12.49
C GLN A 164 10.10 0.32 11.16
N PHE A 165 10.95 0.45 10.14
CA PHE A 165 10.60 1.00 8.83
C PHE A 165 11.19 0.17 7.69
N ASP A 166 10.47 0.11 6.57
CA ASP A 166 10.88 -0.53 5.31
C ASP A 166 11.85 0.34 4.48
N VAL A 167 12.05 1.58 4.93
CA VAL A 167 13.03 2.52 4.42
C VAL A 167 14.25 2.53 5.34
N GLY A 168 15.34 2.00 4.80
CA GLY A 168 16.69 2.32 5.24
C GLY A 168 17.52 1.24 5.96
N ASP A 169 18.84 1.39 5.85
CA ASP A 169 19.81 1.10 6.91
C ASP A 169 20.18 2.41 7.62
N VAL A 170 20.97 2.33 8.70
CA VAL A 170 21.56 3.40 9.54
C VAL A 170 21.80 4.74 8.82
N GLU A 171 22.31 4.72 7.57
CA GLU A 171 22.63 5.89 6.73
C GLU A 171 21.43 6.63 6.10
N SER A 172 20.26 6.00 6.12
CA SER A 172 19.04 6.46 5.42
C SER A 172 17.85 6.59 6.38
N LEU A 173 18.11 6.51 7.68
CA LEU A 173 17.17 6.85 8.74
C LEU A 173 16.90 8.36 8.67
N VAL A 174 15.86 8.69 7.92
CA VAL A 174 15.33 10.05 7.76
C VAL A 174 15.03 10.64 9.14
N GLY A 175 15.80 11.67 9.53
CA GLY A 175 15.45 12.65 10.56
C GLY A 175 15.29 12.18 12.01
N ARG A 176 15.29 10.87 12.28
CA ARG A 176 15.04 10.31 13.63
C ARG A 176 16.28 10.05 14.46
N TYR A 177 17.40 9.72 13.83
CA TYR A 177 18.60 9.29 14.55
C TYR A 177 19.84 9.89 13.91
N SER A 178 20.16 11.12 14.28
CA SER A 178 21.58 11.51 14.29
C SER A 178 22.21 10.74 15.44
N HIS A 179 22.90 9.66 15.15
CA HIS A 179 23.68 8.93 16.14
C HIS A 179 25.09 8.73 15.59
N VAL A 180 26.02 8.53 16.50
CA VAL A 180 27.43 8.36 16.17
C VAL A 180 27.74 6.88 16.31
N GLU A 181 28.09 6.24 15.21
CA GLU A 181 28.58 4.86 15.21
C GLU A 181 30.07 4.90 14.85
N HIS A 182 30.95 4.38 15.72
CA HIS A 182 32.40 4.38 15.52
C HIS A 182 33.02 5.77 15.21
N GLY A 183 32.45 6.86 15.75
CA GLY A 183 32.91 8.23 15.50
C GLY A 183 32.36 8.88 14.23
N ILE A 184 31.51 8.20 13.47
CA ILE A 184 30.86 8.71 12.26
C ILE A 184 29.42 9.11 12.59
N GLN A 185 29.09 10.38 12.36
CA GLN A 185 27.71 10.86 12.49
C GLN A 185 26.87 10.32 11.33
N MET A 186 25.95 9.41 11.66
CA MET A 186 24.99 8.87 10.71
C MET A 186 23.75 9.77 10.72
N ASP A 187 23.53 10.52 9.66
CA ASP A 187 22.42 11.48 9.54
C ASP A 187 21.72 11.37 8.17
N GLY A 188 20.43 10.99 8.19
CA GLY A 188 19.59 10.94 7.01
C GLY A 188 19.41 12.29 6.28
N ARG A 189 19.78 13.43 6.88
CA ARG A 189 19.75 14.75 6.22
C ARG A 189 20.74 14.85 5.07
N ALA A 190 21.90 14.20 5.14
CA ALA A 190 22.87 14.20 4.04
C ALA A 190 22.27 13.52 2.81
N TYR A 191 21.63 12.36 3.02
CA TYR A 191 20.89 11.66 1.98
C TYR A 191 19.73 12.49 1.42
N LEU A 192 18.92 13.12 2.28
CA LEU A 192 17.81 13.99 1.83
C LEU A 192 18.32 15.19 1.02
N ARG A 193 19.42 15.81 1.44
CA ARG A 193 20.04 16.93 0.72
C ARG A 193 20.53 16.47 -0.66
N GLN A 194 21.16 15.31 -0.75
CA GLN A 194 21.56 14.72 -2.02
C GLN A 194 20.33 14.44 -2.90
N PHE A 195 19.27 13.87 -2.33
CA PHE A 195 18.04 13.52 -3.05
C PHE A 195 17.36 14.77 -3.63
N TYR A 196 17.17 15.81 -2.83
CA TYR A 196 16.50 17.03 -3.27
C TYR A 196 17.35 17.86 -4.25
N ASN A 197 18.68 17.81 -4.16
CA ASN A 197 19.58 18.45 -5.11
C ASN A 197 19.77 17.64 -6.41
N GLU A 198 19.41 16.36 -6.44
CA GLU A 198 19.46 15.55 -7.67
C GLU A 198 18.34 15.99 -8.62
N ARG A 199 18.73 16.41 -9.83
CA ARG A 199 17.82 16.94 -10.86
C ARG A 199 17.24 15.84 -11.75
N SER A 200 17.94 14.71 -11.89
CA SER A 200 17.46 13.58 -12.67
C SER A 200 16.45 12.75 -11.88
N LEU A 201 15.20 12.73 -12.34
CA LEU A 201 14.17 11.87 -11.75
C LEU A 201 14.52 10.38 -11.83
N THR A 202 15.24 9.96 -12.88
CA THR A 202 15.76 8.58 -12.99
C THR A 202 16.76 8.25 -11.88
N ARG A 203 17.67 9.18 -11.56
CA ARG A 203 18.60 9.00 -10.43
C ARG A 203 17.87 9.03 -9.09
N ARG A 204 16.89 9.92 -8.91
CA ARG A 204 16.01 9.90 -7.72
C ARG A 204 15.29 8.54 -7.57
N LEU A 205 14.78 7.97 -8.66
CA LEU A 205 14.18 6.64 -8.64
C LEU A 205 15.17 5.55 -8.22
N ALA A 206 16.42 5.61 -8.69
CA ALA A 206 17.48 4.71 -8.26
C ALA A 206 17.79 4.87 -6.75
N MET A 207 17.88 6.11 -6.26
CA MET A 207 18.05 6.41 -4.83
C MET A 207 16.91 5.82 -3.98
N ILE A 208 15.66 5.97 -4.44
CA ILE A 208 14.47 5.41 -3.75
C ILE A 208 14.55 3.88 -3.68
N ARG A 209 14.91 3.22 -4.78
CA ARG A 209 15.08 1.77 -4.84
C ARG A 209 16.19 1.28 -3.92
N GLN A 210 17.32 2.00 -3.87
CA GLN A 210 18.44 1.66 -3.00
C GLN A 210 18.08 1.80 -1.52
N ALA A 211 17.31 2.82 -1.15
CA ALA A 211 16.87 3.04 0.22
C ALA A 211 15.81 2.02 0.70
N ARG A 212 15.02 1.45 -0.21
CA ARG A 212 14.01 0.43 0.11
C ARG A 212 14.59 -0.97 -0.01
N LYS A 213 14.94 -1.60 1.13
CA LYS A 213 15.62 -2.91 1.14
C LYS A 213 14.69 -4.13 1.03
N GLY A 214 13.39 -3.88 0.88
CA GLY A 214 12.35 -4.89 0.77
C GLY A 214 11.40 -4.86 1.96
N GLY A 215 10.61 -5.91 2.12
CA GLY A 215 9.74 -6.07 3.29
C GLY A 215 10.55 -6.23 4.56
N ALA A 216 10.12 -5.55 5.62
CA ALA A 216 10.60 -5.71 6.98
C ALA A 216 9.41 -5.93 7.92
N VAL A 217 9.70 -6.48 9.09
CA VAL A 217 8.73 -6.75 10.16
C VAL A 217 9.15 -5.94 11.38
N THR A 218 8.21 -5.32 12.08
CA THR A 218 8.56 -4.56 13.28
C THR A 218 8.89 -5.51 14.43
N PRO A 219 9.75 -5.10 15.39
CA PRO A 219 10.06 -5.91 16.55
C PRO A 219 8.82 -6.37 17.33
N GLU A 220 7.79 -5.52 17.44
CA GLU A 220 6.54 -5.82 18.15
C GLU A 220 5.72 -6.89 17.42
N ALA A 221 5.59 -6.78 16.10
CA ALA A 221 4.90 -7.78 15.30
C ALA A 221 5.62 -9.13 15.36
N TYR A 222 6.96 -9.13 15.36
CA TYR A 222 7.74 -10.35 15.53
C TYR A 222 7.60 -10.94 16.95
N ALA A 223 7.59 -10.10 17.99
CA ALA A 223 7.40 -10.54 19.37
C ALA A 223 6.07 -11.28 19.57
N GLN A 224 5.00 -10.83 18.90
CA GLN A 224 3.70 -11.54 18.90
C GLN A 224 3.77 -12.94 18.27
N LEU A 225 4.71 -13.19 17.37
CA LEU A 225 4.86 -14.47 16.70
C LEU A 225 5.77 -15.45 17.46
N LEU A 226 6.62 -14.96 18.37
CA LEU A 226 7.58 -15.79 19.12
C LEU A 226 6.96 -17.00 19.83
N PRO A 227 5.81 -16.91 20.53
CA PRO A 227 5.22 -18.07 21.18
C PRO A 227 4.87 -19.20 20.20
N TYR A 228 4.40 -18.85 19.00
CA TYR A 228 4.05 -19.82 17.95
C TYR A 228 5.29 -20.42 17.27
N ILE A 229 6.39 -19.69 17.23
CA ILE A 229 7.68 -20.23 16.76
C ILE A 229 8.20 -21.24 17.78
N GLN A 230 8.17 -20.88 19.06
CA GLN A 230 8.69 -21.71 20.15
C GLN A 230 7.91 -23.02 20.33
N ASN A 231 6.59 -23.00 20.13
CA ASN A 231 5.75 -24.19 20.24
C ASN A 231 5.64 -25.01 18.94
N GLY A 232 6.31 -24.59 17.86
CA GLY A 232 6.35 -25.30 16.58
C GLY A 232 5.13 -25.11 15.67
N GLN A 233 4.15 -24.27 16.03
CA GLN A 233 3.03 -23.95 15.16
C GLN A 233 3.42 -23.05 13.98
N LEU A 234 4.51 -22.27 14.09
CA LEU A 234 5.04 -21.41 13.04
C LEU A 234 6.46 -21.81 12.66
N ALA A 235 6.65 -22.29 11.43
CA ALA A 235 7.96 -22.59 10.87
C ALA A 235 8.46 -21.43 9.99
N VAL A 236 9.55 -20.77 10.38
CA VAL A 236 10.16 -19.68 9.59
C VAL A 236 11.30 -20.22 8.72
N LYS A 237 11.20 -20.01 7.40
CA LYS A 237 12.13 -20.51 6.39
C LYS A 237 12.71 -19.36 5.55
N PRO A 238 13.78 -18.71 6.02
CA PRO A 238 14.51 -17.73 5.23
C PRO A 238 15.23 -18.40 4.05
N TYR A 239 15.57 -17.61 3.03
CA TYR A 239 16.21 -18.09 1.78
C TYR A 239 15.47 -19.21 1.07
N CYS A 240 14.16 -19.25 1.21
CA CYS A 240 13.31 -20.29 0.67
C CYS A 240 12.28 -19.67 -0.29
N GLN A 241 12.16 -20.26 -1.47
CA GLN A 241 11.19 -19.87 -2.50
C GLN A 241 10.45 -21.11 -3.00
N VAL A 242 9.24 -20.92 -3.49
CA VAL A 242 8.52 -21.96 -4.24
C VAL A 242 9.15 -22.09 -5.61
N SER A 243 9.49 -23.31 -6.00
CA SER A 243 9.93 -23.63 -7.36
C SER A 243 8.79 -24.15 -8.23
N GLU A 244 7.86 -24.91 -7.63
CA GLU A 244 6.72 -25.51 -8.34
C GLU A 244 5.55 -25.69 -7.36
N ALA A 245 4.33 -25.54 -7.87
CA ALA A 245 3.10 -25.76 -7.12
C ALA A 245 2.10 -26.58 -7.93
N LYS A 246 1.48 -27.58 -7.29
CA LYS A 246 0.42 -28.40 -7.87
C LYS A 246 -0.72 -28.57 -6.90
N TRP A 247 -1.95 -28.47 -7.39
CA TRP A 247 -3.13 -28.77 -6.59
C TRP A 247 -3.51 -30.25 -6.73
N CYS A 248 -3.69 -30.94 -5.60
CA CYS A 248 -4.14 -32.32 -5.58
C CYS A 248 -5.62 -32.41 -5.26
N TYR A 249 -6.45 -32.67 -6.27
CA TYR A 249 -7.91 -32.83 -6.09
C TYR A 249 -8.29 -34.02 -5.20
N ARG A 250 -7.52 -35.12 -5.23
CA ARG A 250 -7.81 -36.28 -4.37
C ARG A 250 -7.65 -35.95 -2.89
N ASN A 251 -6.62 -35.17 -2.57
CA ASN A 251 -6.26 -34.85 -1.19
C ASN A 251 -6.80 -33.48 -0.74
N GLN A 252 -7.41 -32.72 -1.66
CA GLN A 252 -7.85 -31.33 -1.44
C GLN A 252 -6.75 -30.46 -0.82
N ALA A 253 -5.52 -30.62 -1.31
CA ALA A 253 -4.34 -29.97 -0.74
C ALA A 253 -3.30 -29.64 -1.82
N TRP A 254 -2.50 -28.62 -1.54
CA TRP A 254 -1.32 -28.27 -2.31
C TRP A 254 -0.19 -29.28 -2.13
N SER A 255 0.57 -29.50 -3.20
CA SER A 255 1.91 -30.08 -3.18
C SER A 255 2.89 -29.08 -3.77
N ILE A 256 3.83 -28.61 -2.96
CA ILE A 256 4.74 -27.52 -3.26
C ILE A 256 6.18 -28.03 -3.19
N SER A 257 6.96 -27.73 -4.21
CA SER A 257 8.41 -27.93 -4.21
C SER A 257 9.08 -26.62 -3.79
N LEU A 258 10.02 -26.70 -2.84
CA LEU A 258 10.77 -25.56 -2.36
C LEU A 258 12.18 -25.55 -2.94
N SER A 259 12.78 -24.36 -3.05
CA SER A 259 14.16 -24.17 -3.52
C SER A 259 15.20 -24.82 -2.61
N SER A 260 14.84 -25.18 -1.38
CA SER A 260 15.68 -25.96 -0.46
C SER A 260 15.71 -27.46 -0.78
N GLY A 261 14.92 -27.93 -1.74
CA GLY A 261 14.73 -29.36 -2.05
C GLY A 261 13.65 -30.04 -1.20
N GLU A 262 13.11 -29.34 -0.19
CA GLU A 262 12.00 -29.83 0.61
C GLU A 262 10.67 -29.81 -0.16
N ARG A 263 9.75 -30.68 0.23
CA ARG A 263 8.35 -30.63 -0.21
C ARG A 263 7.44 -30.18 0.92
N TRP A 264 6.49 -29.32 0.57
CA TRP A 264 5.45 -28.86 1.47
C TRP A 264 4.08 -29.30 0.96
N THR A 265 3.20 -29.65 1.89
CA THR A 265 1.79 -29.91 1.61
C THR A 265 0.93 -29.13 2.58
N GLY A 266 -0.27 -28.74 2.17
CA GLY A 266 -1.21 -28.03 3.04
C GLY A 266 -2.37 -27.44 2.27
N ASP A 267 -3.21 -26.69 2.95
CA ASP A 267 -4.56 -26.36 2.47
C ASP A 267 -4.61 -25.02 1.74
N ARG A 268 -3.75 -24.07 2.13
CA ARG A 268 -3.87 -22.67 1.67
C ARG A 268 -2.53 -21.98 1.49
N ILE A 269 -2.46 -21.09 0.50
CA ILE A 269 -1.29 -20.26 0.22
C ILE A 269 -1.70 -18.78 0.23
N TRP A 270 -0.98 -17.97 1.02
CA TRP A 270 -1.07 -16.52 0.97
C TRP A 270 0.18 -15.89 0.38
N LEU A 271 -0.01 -15.09 -0.67
CA LEU A 271 1.02 -14.26 -1.27
C LEU A 271 0.99 -12.88 -0.61
N ALA A 272 1.91 -12.64 0.33
CA ALA A 272 2.19 -11.34 0.91
C ALA A 272 3.42 -10.71 0.22
N THR A 273 3.45 -10.76 -1.11
CA THR A 273 4.61 -10.45 -1.95
C THR A 273 4.70 -8.98 -2.38
N GLY A 274 3.81 -8.14 -1.86
CA GLY A 274 3.76 -6.70 -2.09
C GLY A 274 3.17 -6.33 -3.44
N CYS A 275 3.26 -5.05 -3.81
CA CYS A 275 2.73 -4.54 -5.07
C CYS A 275 3.81 -3.80 -5.87
N LYS A 276 3.73 -3.88 -7.21
CA LYS A 276 4.50 -3.06 -8.13
C LYS A 276 3.70 -1.80 -8.45
N LEU A 277 4.27 -0.63 -8.13
CA LEU A 277 3.65 0.64 -8.46
C LEU A 277 3.64 0.84 -9.97
N ASP A 278 2.46 1.08 -10.54
CA ASP A 278 2.32 1.58 -11.90
C ASP A 278 1.07 2.46 -12.00
N VAL A 279 1.28 3.77 -12.08
CA VAL A 279 0.19 4.75 -12.17
C VAL A 279 -0.71 4.51 -13.39
N LYS A 280 -0.20 3.90 -14.46
CA LYS A 280 -0.98 3.58 -15.67
C LYS A 280 -1.96 2.43 -15.46
N GLN A 281 -1.78 1.66 -14.40
CA GLN A 281 -2.67 0.56 -14.01
C GLN A 281 -3.67 0.99 -12.92
N ASP A 282 -3.69 2.27 -12.53
CA ASP A 282 -4.69 2.78 -11.60
C ASP A 282 -5.95 3.24 -12.36
N PRO A 283 -7.09 2.55 -12.23
CA PRO A 283 -8.29 2.91 -12.99
C PRO A 283 -8.84 4.29 -12.61
N LEU A 284 -8.56 4.79 -11.40
CA LEU A 284 -8.98 6.14 -11.00
C LEU A 284 -8.24 7.24 -11.77
N LEU A 285 -7.10 6.90 -12.37
CA LEU A 285 -6.24 7.84 -13.10
C LEU A 285 -6.29 7.63 -14.62
N ALA A 286 -7.07 6.65 -15.12
CA ALA A 286 -7.11 6.31 -16.54
C ALA A 286 -7.52 7.50 -17.42
N ASP A 287 -8.61 8.19 -17.05
CA ASP A 287 -9.07 9.38 -17.75
C ASP A 287 -8.09 10.54 -17.61
N VAL A 288 -7.52 10.73 -16.42
CA VAL A 288 -6.59 11.83 -16.16
C VAL A 288 -5.30 11.67 -16.96
N ILE A 289 -4.74 10.45 -17.06
CA ILE A 289 -3.56 10.14 -17.88
C ILE A 289 -3.84 10.39 -19.36
N LYS A 290 -5.04 10.03 -19.84
CA LYS A 290 -5.44 10.24 -21.23
C LYS A 290 -5.60 11.72 -21.55
N GLU A 291 -6.28 12.47 -20.68
CA GLU A 291 -6.62 13.87 -20.93
C GLU A 291 -5.45 14.83 -20.62
N PHE A 292 -4.60 14.49 -19.65
CA PHE A 292 -3.43 15.25 -19.21
C PHE A 292 -2.21 14.31 -19.12
N PRO A 293 -1.59 13.96 -20.26
CA PRO A 293 -0.47 13.03 -20.28
C PRO A 293 0.75 13.59 -19.53
N ILE A 294 1.38 12.74 -18.74
CA ILE A 294 2.64 13.05 -18.03
C ILE A 294 3.69 11.98 -18.27
N GLN A 295 4.96 12.33 -18.04
CA GLN A 295 6.03 11.36 -18.04
C GLN A 295 5.85 10.36 -16.88
N VAL A 296 6.05 9.07 -17.17
CA VAL A 296 6.01 7.99 -16.18
C VAL A 296 7.32 7.19 -16.27
N LEU A 297 8.05 7.09 -15.17
CA LEU A 297 9.32 6.37 -15.08
C LEU A 297 9.13 5.03 -14.36
N ASP A 298 9.11 3.93 -15.12
CA ASP A 298 8.89 2.56 -14.61
C ASP A 298 7.70 2.46 -13.61
N GLY A 299 6.58 3.07 -14.01
CA GLY A 299 5.34 3.13 -13.24
C GLY A 299 5.18 4.34 -12.31
N TRP A 300 6.21 5.17 -12.13
CA TRP A 300 6.17 6.33 -11.23
C TRP A 300 5.84 7.63 -11.98
N PRO A 301 4.79 8.37 -11.58
CA PRO A 301 4.41 9.62 -12.25
C PRO A 301 5.39 10.74 -11.95
N CYS A 302 5.81 11.49 -12.97
CA CYS A 302 6.66 12.67 -12.84
C CYS A 302 5.81 13.90 -12.53
N LEU A 303 5.40 14.02 -11.26
CA LEU A 303 4.60 15.13 -10.75
C LEU A 303 5.39 16.43 -10.68
N SER A 304 4.68 17.56 -10.56
CA SER A 304 5.30 18.83 -10.18
C SER A 304 5.88 18.76 -8.77
N ASP A 305 6.70 19.75 -8.40
CA ASP A 305 7.26 19.85 -7.05
C ASP A 305 6.20 20.08 -5.96
N SER A 306 5.04 20.65 -6.32
CA SER A 306 3.86 20.77 -5.45
C SER A 306 3.01 19.50 -5.41
N LEU A 307 3.46 18.44 -6.09
CA LEU A 307 2.80 17.15 -6.25
C LEU A 307 1.53 17.21 -7.11
N GLN A 308 1.36 18.28 -7.87
CA GLN A 308 0.31 18.40 -8.86
C GLN A 308 0.61 17.46 -10.04
N TRP A 309 -0.45 16.87 -10.59
CA TRP A 309 -0.41 15.98 -11.75
C TRP A 309 0.24 16.65 -12.96
N ALA A 310 -0.36 17.74 -13.44
CA ALA A 310 0.12 18.53 -14.57
C ALA A 310 -0.38 19.98 -14.48
N PRO A 311 0.26 20.95 -15.16
CA PRO A 311 -0.31 22.28 -15.34
C PRO A 311 -1.73 22.20 -15.91
N GLY A 312 -2.66 23.00 -15.36
CA GLY A 312 -4.08 22.97 -15.77
C GLY A 312 -4.88 21.78 -15.24
N CYS A 313 -4.26 20.82 -14.56
CA CYS A 313 -4.94 19.69 -13.93
C CYS A 313 -4.79 19.78 -12.40
N PRO A 314 -5.79 20.31 -11.66
CA PRO A 314 -5.69 20.48 -10.21
C PRO A 314 -5.95 19.16 -9.41
N LEU A 315 -5.32 18.09 -9.87
CA LEU A 315 -5.19 16.82 -9.17
C LEU A 315 -3.81 16.77 -8.51
N TYR A 316 -3.76 16.40 -7.23
CA TYR A 316 -2.52 16.21 -6.48
C TYR A 316 -2.42 14.77 -6.02
N LEU A 317 -1.22 14.18 -6.09
CA LEU A 317 -0.99 12.84 -5.55
C LEU A 317 -0.09 12.89 -4.32
N MET A 318 -0.36 12.02 -3.35
CA MET A 318 0.52 11.79 -2.20
C MET A 318 0.73 10.29 -1.97
N GLY A 319 1.52 9.92 -0.98
CA GLY A 319 1.87 8.52 -0.75
C GLY A 319 2.91 8.02 -1.74
N GLN A 320 2.83 6.75 -2.15
CA GLN A 320 3.86 6.17 -3.00
C GLN A 320 4.00 6.89 -4.35
N TYR A 321 2.92 7.40 -4.95
CA TYR A 321 3.00 8.11 -6.22
C TYR A 321 3.84 9.40 -6.18
N SER A 322 4.01 10.03 -5.01
CA SER A 322 4.77 11.27 -4.88
C SER A 322 6.28 11.07 -4.61
N ALA A 323 6.76 9.82 -4.54
CA ALA A 323 8.12 9.58 -4.05
C ALA A 323 9.24 10.17 -4.93
N LEU A 324 9.04 10.36 -6.23
CA LEU A 324 10.04 11.04 -7.08
C LEU A 324 10.32 12.49 -6.62
N GLN A 325 9.37 13.10 -5.91
CA GLN A 325 9.49 14.46 -5.36
C GLN A 325 9.76 14.48 -3.86
N ILE A 326 9.18 13.52 -3.14
CA ILE A 326 9.24 13.46 -1.68
C ILE A 326 10.47 12.66 -1.23
N GLY A 327 10.73 11.51 -1.84
CA GLY A 327 11.80 10.60 -1.47
C GLY A 327 11.27 9.25 -1.02
N PRO A 328 12.16 8.33 -0.60
CA PRO A 328 11.78 6.95 -0.29
C PRO A 328 10.76 6.82 0.85
N HIS A 329 10.66 7.83 1.70
CA HIS A 329 9.74 7.91 2.83
C HIS A 329 8.31 8.32 2.44
N ALA A 330 8.01 8.58 1.17
CA ALA A 330 6.67 8.99 0.73
C ALA A 330 5.55 8.04 1.18
N VAL A 331 5.87 6.78 1.46
CA VAL A 331 4.95 5.73 1.94
C VAL A 331 4.70 5.73 3.44
N ASN A 332 5.35 6.61 4.21
CA ASN A 332 5.21 6.69 5.65
C ASN A 332 4.64 8.04 6.10
N LEU A 333 4.36 8.15 7.41
CA LEU A 333 3.76 9.36 7.98
C LEU A 333 4.59 10.63 7.70
N ALA A 334 5.92 10.54 7.68
CA ALA A 334 6.78 11.69 7.44
C ALA A 334 6.69 12.16 5.99
N GLY A 335 6.63 11.23 5.05
CA GLY A 335 6.31 11.55 3.66
C GLY A 335 4.91 12.08 3.47
N GLY A 336 3.93 11.58 4.22
CA GLY A 336 2.57 12.11 4.26
C GLY A 336 2.54 13.58 4.68
N GLN A 337 3.19 13.91 5.80
CA GLN A 337 3.29 15.28 6.30
C GLN A 337 3.98 16.22 5.31
N ALA A 338 5.13 15.80 4.76
CA ALA A 338 5.84 16.60 3.77
C ALA A 338 5.02 16.82 2.50
N SER A 339 4.31 15.78 2.03
CA SER A 339 3.38 15.89 0.90
C SER A 339 2.28 16.91 1.18
N SER A 340 1.62 16.79 2.34
CA SER A 340 0.54 17.68 2.76
C SER A 340 0.99 19.14 2.82
N MET A 341 2.20 19.42 3.34
CA MET A 341 2.72 20.79 3.39
C MET A 341 2.91 21.38 1.99
N ARG A 342 3.46 20.61 1.04
CA ARG A 342 3.68 21.08 -0.34
C ARG A 342 2.36 21.31 -1.07
N ILE A 343 1.40 20.40 -0.95
CA ILE A 343 0.08 20.50 -1.57
C ILE A 343 -0.69 21.69 -0.98
N ALA A 344 -0.74 21.82 0.34
CA ALA A 344 -1.44 22.91 1.01
C ALA A 344 -0.86 24.28 0.64
N LYS A 345 0.47 24.40 0.58
CA LYS A 345 1.15 25.62 0.15
C LYS A 345 0.72 26.03 -1.27
N ASP A 346 0.69 25.09 -2.21
CA ASP A 346 0.28 25.34 -3.59
C ASP A 346 -1.19 25.79 -3.65
N ILE A 347 -2.10 25.05 -3.03
CA ILE A 347 -3.54 25.39 -2.99
C ILE A 347 -3.77 26.79 -2.40
N LEU A 348 -3.09 27.15 -1.31
CA LEU A 348 -3.20 28.47 -0.70
C LEU A 348 -2.64 29.59 -1.58
N SER A 349 -1.59 29.33 -2.35
CA SER A 349 -1.00 30.30 -3.28
C SER A 349 -1.97 30.67 -4.40
N TRP A 350 -2.71 29.68 -4.93
CA TRP A 350 -3.79 29.89 -5.90
C TRP A 350 -4.91 30.75 -5.34
N HIS A 351 -5.31 30.54 -4.09
CA HIS A 351 -6.35 31.35 -3.45
C HIS A 351 -5.93 32.80 -3.19
N ARG A 352 -4.65 33.04 -2.94
CA ARG A 352 -4.11 34.38 -2.67
C ARG A 352 -3.76 35.16 -3.94
N GLY A 353 -3.84 34.55 -5.13
CA GLY A 353 -3.41 35.16 -6.39
C GLY A 353 -1.89 35.38 -6.47
N VAL A 354 -1.11 34.78 -5.56
CA VAL A 354 0.34 34.93 -5.50
C VAL A 354 0.96 33.71 -6.17
N ARG A 355 1.43 33.87 -7.42
CA ARG A 355 2.39 32.92 -8.00
C ARG A 355 3.76 33.22 -7.40
N GLU A 356 4.29 32.33 -6.55
CA GLU A 356 5.65 32.48 -6.02
C GLU A 356 6.65 32.59 -7.18
N GLY A 357 7.43 33.68 -7.20
CA GLY A 357 8.60 33.81 -8.06
C GLY A 357 9.65 32.77 -7.71
N ARG A 358 10.54 32.45 -8.67
CA ARG A 358 11.62 31.45 -8.51
C ARG A 358 12.42 31.69 -7.22
N ARG A 359 12.13 30.92 -6.16
CA ARG A 359 12.96 30.86 -4.95
C ARG A 359 14.27 30.16 -5.28
N ALA A 360 15.38 30.59 -4.67
CA ALA A 360 16.69 29.97 -4.93
C ALA A 360 16.70 28.48 -4.55
N GLU A 361 17.27 27.62 -5.40
CA GLU A 361 17.28 26.14 -5.25
C GLU A 361 17.78 25.70 -3.85
N ARG A 362 18.82 26.36 -3.32
CA ARG A 362 19.34 26.11 -1.95
C ARG A 362 18.31 26.38 -0.84
N THR A 363 17.49 27.42 -0.98
CA THR A 363 16.44 27.72 0.02
C THR A 363 15.30 26.73 -0.01
N ARG A 364 15.04 26.13 -1.18
CA ARG A 364 14.01 25.12 -1.37
C ARG A 364 14.41 23.76 -0.81
N THR A 365 15.65 23.35 -1.01
CA THR A 365 16.17 22.10 -0.44
C THR A 365 16.09 22.11 1.09
N GLU A 366 16.48 23.20 1.75
CA GLU A 366 16.38 23.30 3.21
C GLU A 366 14.92 23.32 3.69
N GLU A 367 14.01 24.00 2.97
CA GLU A 367 12.56 23.94 3.24
C GLU A 367 12.04 22.49 3.16
N TYR A 368 12.45 21.73 2.15
CA TYR A 368 12.05 20.32 1.99
C TYR A 368 12.65 19.38 3.02
N ILE A 369 13.86 19.64 3.49
CA ILE A 369 14.44 18.91 4.63
C ILE A 369 13.67 19.24 5.91
N GLN A 370 13.30 20.49 6.14
CA GLN A 370 12.50 20.90 7.30
C GLN A 370 11.13 20.23 7.33
N GLN A 371 10.49 20.05 6.18
CA GLN A 371 9.21 19.33 6.05
C GLN A 371 9.30 17.86 6.52
N MET A 372 10.51 17.28 6.50
CA MET A 372 10.75 15.89 6.92
C MET A 372 11.02 15.72 8.41
N HIS A 373 11.13 16.81 9.17
CA HIS A 373 11.47 16.76 10.60
C HIS A 373 10.30 16.39 11.52
N GLY A 374 9.06 16.39 11.05
CA GLY A 374 7.87 16.52 11.90
C GLY A 374 7.25 15.24 12.50
N LEU A 375 7.93 14.09 12.52
CA LEU A 375 7.48 12.90 13.26
C LEU A 375 8.53 12.38 14.24
N MET A 376 8.83 13.26 15.20
CA MET A 376 9.61 12.96 16.41
C MET A 376 8.75 12.42 17.56
N TRP A 377 7.63 11.76 17.27
CA TRP A 377 6.74 11.20 18.29
C TRP A 377 6.60 9.70 18.09
N LEU A 378 7.47 8.97 18.79
CA LEU A 378 7.21 7.74 19.56
C LEU A 378 8.50 7.36 20.28
#